data_AF-A0A7Y0UIE9-F1
#
_entry.id   AF-A0A7Y0UIE9-F1
#
_cell.length_a   1.000
_cell.length_b   1.000
_cell.length_c   1.000
_cell.angle_alpha   90.00
_cell.angle_beta   90.00
_cell.angle_gamma   90.00
#
_symmetry.space_group_name_H-M   'P 1'
#
loop_
_entity.id
_entity.type
_entity.pdbx_description
1 polymer ?
#
loop_
_entity_poly.entity_id
_entity_poly.type
_entity_poly.pdbx_seq_one_letter_code
_entity_poly.pdbx_strand_id
1 'polypeptide(L)'
;MPAFQGGPVQRGMTRSQFKQALAEIFPHGLGETLVSDQVLTEWGMTAHQALERGADPLEVWQALLRATDRDTEENLFWHRRDLHASRH
;
A
#
# COMPACT_ATOMS: atom_id res chain seq x y z
N MET A 1 17.64 13.15 -0.22
CA MET A 1 16.71 12.47 -1.16
C MET A 1 16.62 11.03 -0.71
N PRO A 2 15.48 10.54 -0.18
CA PRO A 2 15.36 9.11 0.11
C PRO A 2 15.48 8.37 -1.22
N ALA A 3 16.48 7.49 -1.30
CA ALA A 3 16.71 6.66 -2.47
C ALA A 3 15.63 5.59 -2.51
N PHE A 4 14.86 5.54 -3.59
CA PHE A 4 14.01 4.39 -3.88
C PHE A 4 14.91 3.15 -3.92
N GLN A 5 14.88 2.35 -2.86
CA GLN A 5 15.56 1.05 -2.79
C GLN A 5 14.80 0.07 -3.68
N GLY A 6 14.89 0.27 -5.00
CA GLY A 6 14.41 -0.65 -6.02
C GLY A 6 15.26 -1.92 -6.03
N GLY A 7 15.15 -2.73 -4.98
CA GLY A 7 15.68 -4.08 -4.90
C GLY A 7 14.81 -5.08 -5.67
N PRO A 8 15.31 -6.31 -5.92
CA PRO A 8 14.60 -7.31 -6.70
C PRO A 8 13.21 -7.56 -6.12
N VAL A 9 12.20 -7.15 -6.88
CA VAL A 9 10.76 -7.25 -6.62
C VAL A 9 10.34 -8.69 -6.36
N GLN A 10 10.50 -9.23 -5.13
CA GLN A 10 9.68 -10.33 -4.56
C GLN A 10 9.82 -10.40 -3.03
N ARG A 11 8.78 -9.96 -2.30
CA ARG A 11 8.19 -10.52 -1.04
C ARG A 11 7.27 -9.56 -0.25
N GLY A 12 6.98 -8.36 -0.74
CA GLY A 12 5.90 -7.51 -0.24
C GLY A 12 4.62 -7.70 -1.05
N MET A 13 3.46 -7.58 -0.39
CA MET A 13 2.08 -7.53 -0.92
C MET A 13 1.91 -7.44 -2.46
N THR A 14 1.11 -8.32 -3.06
CA THR A 14 0.80 -8.23 -4.50
C THR A 14 -0.15 -7.05 -4.80
N ARG A 15 -0.15 -6.55 -6.05
CA ARG A 15 -1.06 -5.48 -6.47
C ARG A 15 -2.55 -5.84 -6.28
N SER A 16 -2.90 -7.12 -6.35
CA SER A 16 -4.26 -7.61 -6.03
C SER A 16 -4.57 -7.49 -4.54
N GLN A 17 -3.65 -7.94 -3.67
CA GLN A 17 -3.80 -7.78 -2.22
C GLN A 17 -3.90 -6.32 -1.83
N PHE A 18 -3.08 -5.45 -2.43
CA PHE A 18 -3.14 -4.00 -2.21
C PHE A 18 -4.54 -3.43 -2.51
N LYS A 19 -5.15 -3.82 -3.63
CA LYS A 19 -6.52 -3.43 -3.97
C LYS A 19 -7.55 -3.97 -2.99
N GLN A 20 -7.39 -5.21 -2.51
CA GLN A 20 -8.29 -5.79 -1.51
C GLN A 20 -8.18 -5.04 -0.17
N ALA A 21 -6.97 -4.74 0.30
CA ALA A 21 -6.74 -3.97 1.52
C ALA A 21 -7.35 -2.57 1.42
N LEU A 22 -7.19 -1.91 0.27
CA LEU A 22 -7.84 -0.63 0.01
C LEU A 22 -9.35 -0.72 0.09
N ALA A 23 -9.95 -1.73 -0.54
CA ALA A 23 -11.40 -1.91 -0.52
C ALA A 23 -11.93 -2.21 0.90
N GLU A 24 -11.15 -2.92 1.72
CA GLU A 24 -11.52 -3.26 3.10
C GLU A 24 -11.36 -2.08 4.06
N ILE A 25 -10.23 -1.36 4.01
CA ILE A 25 -9.93 -0.25 4.93
C ILE A 25 -10.61 1.07 4.49
N PHE A 26 -10.80 1.25 3.19
CA PHE A 26 -11.39 2.44 2.58
C PHE A 26 -12.63 2.09 1.75
N PRO A 27 -13.77 1.80 2.41
CA PRO A 27 -15.01 1.49 1.72
C PRO A 27 -15.51 2.68 0.88
N HIS A 28 -16.45 2.43 -0.03
CA HIS A 28 -17.09 3.43 -0.91
C HIS A 28 -16.22 3.99 -2.06
N GLY A 29 -15.18 3.27 -2.50
CA GLY A 29 -14.34 3.71 -3.62
C GLY A 29 -13.34 4.81 -3.26
N LEU A 30 -13.26 5.17 -1.97
CA LEU A 30 -12.28 6.13 -1.46
C LEU A 30 -10.84 5.64 -1.69
N GLY A 31 -10.61 4.33 -1.66
CA GLY A 31 -9.28 3.75 -1.91
C GLY A 31 -8.68 4.10 -3.27
N GLU A 32 -9.45 4.10 -4.36
CA GLU A 32 -8.94 4.45 -5.70
C GLU A 32 -8.64 5.95 -5.83
N THR A 33 -9.47 6.77 -5.19
CA THR A 33 -9.27 8.22 -5.10
C THR A 33 -8.00 8.52 -4.32
N LEU A 34 -7.81 7.89 -3.15
CA LEU A 34 -6.60 8.03 -2.35
C LEU A 34 -5.36 7.60 -3.12
N VAL A 35 -5.40 6.49 -3.86
CA VAL A 35 -4.23 6.05 -4.63
C VAL A 35 -3.80 7.08 -5.68
N SER A 36 -4.76 7.78 -6.27
CA SER A 36 -4.52 8.74 -7.35
C SER A 36 -4.27 10.16 -6.86
N ASP A 37 -4.88 10.57 -5.75
CA ASP A 37 -4.91 11.95 -5.25
C ASP A 37 -4.03 12.15 -4.00
N GLN A 38 -3.89 11.12 -3.15
CA GLN A 38 -3.07 11.22 -1.95
C GLN A 38 -1.58 11.23 -2.32
N VAL A 39 -0.94 12.37 -2.11
CA VAL A 39 0.51 12.50 -2.19
C VAL A 39 1.13 11.87 -0.93
N LEU A 40 2.06 10.96 -1.14
CA LEU A 40 2.85 10.31 -0.10
C LEU A 40 4.02 11.23 0.25
N THR A 41 3.98 11.84 1.44
CA THR A 41 4.97 12.84 1.89
C THR A 41 6.42 12.33 1.81
N GLU A 42 6.63 11.04 2.05
CA GLU A 42 7.96 10.40 2.03
C GLU A 42 8.61 10.40 0.63
N TRP A 43 7.79 10.40 -0.42
CA TRP A 43 8.25 10.30 -1.80
C TRP A 43 7.88 11.50 -2.66
N GLY A 44 7.02 12.39 -2.16
CA GLY A 44 6.53 13.56 -2.88
C GLY A 44 5.71 13.21 -4.12
N MET A 45 5.12 12.02 -4.17
CA MET A 45 4.33 11.53 -5.31
C MET A 45 3.16 10.69 -4.83
N THR A 46 2.20 10.43 -5.72
CA THR A 46 1.01 9.63 -5.39
C THR A 46 1.33 8.14 -5.37
N ALA A 47 0.51 7.35 -4.67
CA ALA A 47 0.66 5.90 -4.63
C ALA A 47 0.61 5.28 -6.05
N HIS A 48 -0.22 5.84 -6.93
CA HIS A 48 -0.25 5.45 -8.34
C HIS A 48 1.11 5.65 -9.01
N GLN A 49 1.68 6.85 -8.91
CA GLN A 49 2.98 7.16 -9.52
C GLN A 49 4.10 6.30 -8.96
N ALA A 50 4.09 6.04 -7.65
CA ALA A 50 5.07 5.16 -7.01
C ALA A 50 5.00 3.74 -7.58
N LEU A 51 3.79 3.17 -7.70
CA LEU A 51 3.57 1.84 -8.30
C LEU A 51 4.00 1.79 -9.77
N GLU A 52 3.73 2.83 -10.56
CA GLU A 52 4.19 2.91 -11.96
C GLU A 52 5.70 3.00 -12.10
N ARG A 53 6.38 3.61 -11.13
CA ARG A 53 7.84 3.67 -11.05
C ARG A 53 8.46 2.38 -10.55
N GLY A 54 7.65 1.36 -10.24
CA GLY A 54 8.11 0.07 -9.75
C GLY A 54 8.40 0.03 -8.26
N ALA A 55 7.84 0.97 -7.47
CA ALA A 55 7.90 0.89 -6.01
C ALA A 55 7.15 -0.36 -5.51
N ASP A 56 7.59 -0.91 -4.38
CA ASP A 56 6.97 -2.08 -3.80
C ASP A 56 5.56 -1.73 -3.27
N PRO A 57 4.51 -2.51 -3.58
CA PRO A 57 3.16 -2.20 -3.14
C PRO A 57 3.01 -2.20 -1.61
N LEU A 58 3.82 -2.98 -0.88
CA LEU A 58 3.83 -2.96 0.58
C LEU A 58 4.39 -1.63 1.11
N GLU A 59 5.45 -1.11 0.51
CA GLU A 59 5.98 0.20 0.89
C GLU A 59 4.96 1.30 0.59
N VAL A 60 4.30 1.23 -0.57
CA VAL A 60 3.25 2.18 -0.99
C VAL A 60 2.08 2.14 0.00
N TRP A 61 1.67 0.93 0.42
CA TRP A 61 0.64 0.74 1.43
C TRP A 61 1.01 1.36 2.78
N GLN A 62 2.22 1.10 3.27
CA GLN A 62 2.68 1.66 4.55
C GLN A 62 2.73 3.19 4.50
N ALA A 63 3.24 3.76 3.41
CA ALA A 63 3.28 5.20 3.22
C ALA A 63 1.87 5.80 3.16
N LEU A 64 0.92 5.11 2.53
CA LEU A 64 -0.49 5.55 2.46
C LEU A 64 -1.16 5.52 3.83
N LEU A 65 -0.91 4.47 4.63
CA LEU A 65 -1.40 4.38 6.01
C LEU A 65 -0.84 5.51 6.86
N ARG A 66 0.46 5.81 6.76
CA ARG A 66 1.07 6.95 7.44
C ARG A 66 0.47 8.28 6.99
N ALA A 67 0.23 8.46 5.69
CA ALA A 67 -0.38 9.67 5.15
C ALA A 67 -1.85 9.87 5.60
N THR A 68 -2.54 8.79 5.95
CA THR A 68 -3.94 8.80 6.41
C THR A 68 -4.08 8.65 7.92
N ASP A 69 -2.98 8.66 8.68
CA ASP A 69 -2.93 8.44 10.13
C ASP A 69 -3.57 7.10 10.55
N ARG A 70 -3.38 6.06 9.73
CA ARG A 70 -3.92 4.71 9.91
C ARG A 70 -2.84 3.65 9.99
N ASP A 71 -1.61 4.01 10.39
CA ASP A 71 -0.45 3.10 10.51
C ASP A 71 -0.53 2.17 11.73
N THR A 72 -1.70 1.64 12.03
CA THR A 72 -1.86 0.64 13.08
C THR A 72 -1.22 -0.69 12.68
N GLU A 73 -0.73 -1.45 13.66
CA GLU A 73 -0.15 -2.78 13.43
C GLU A 73 -1.09 -3.69 12.63
N GLU A 74 -2.39 -3.62 12.89
CA GLU A 74 -3.41 -4.38 12.14
C GLU A 74 -3.38 -4.08 10.63
N ASN A 75 -3.31 -2.80 10.26
CA ASN A 75 -3.31 -2.38 8.87
C ASN A 75 -1.96 -2.66 8.19
N LEU A 76 -0.85 -2.47 8.92
CA LEU A 76 0.50 -2.78 8.43
C LEU A 76 0.66 -4.28 8.14
N PHE A 77 0.06 -5.13 8.98
CA PHE A 77 0.09 -6.60 8.85
C PHE A 77 -1.12 -7.18 8.10
N TRP A 78 -1.91 -6.36 7.40
CA TRP A 78 -3.08 -6.82 6.63
C TRP A 78 -2.74 -7.99 5.67
N HIS A 79 -1.62 -7.88 4.96
CA HIS A 79 -1.11 -8.93 4.07
C HIS A 79 -0.72 -10.24 4.79
N ARG A 80 -0.41 -10.19 6.10
CA ARG A 80 -0.14 -11.38 6.93
C ARG A 80 -1.41 -12.00 7.50
N ARG A 81 -2.50 -11.22 7.66
CA ARG A 81 -3.82 -11.75 8.02
C ARG A 81 -4.37 -12.66 6.91
N ASP A 82 -4.20 -12.27 5.65
CA ASP A 82 -4.73 -13.03 4.51
C ASP A 82 -3.97 -14.36 4.26
N LEU A 83 -2.69 -14.44 4.65
CA LEU A 83 -1.94 -15.71 4.69
C LEU A 83 -2.60 -16.76 5.60
N HIS A 84 -3.38 -16.34 6.59
CA HIS A 84 -4.17 -17.24 7.44
C HIS A 84 -5.58 -17.51 6.91
N ALA A 85 -6.13 -16.64 6.05
CA ALA A 85 -7.48 -16.75 5.52
C ALA A 85 -7.61 -17.75 4.36
N SER A 86 -6.51 -18.07 3.65
CA SER A 86 -6.50 -19.07 2.56
C SER A 86 -6.49 -20.54 3.04
N ARG A 87 -6.93 -20.82 4.28
CA ARG A 87 -7.03 -22.16 4.84
C ARG A 87 -8.47 -22.44 5.26
N HIS A 88 -9.38 -22.53 4.30
CA HIS A 88 -10.70 -23.12 4.55
C HIS A 88 -11.33 -23.73 3.30
#